data_AF-M3BIQ5-F1
#
_entry.id   AF-M3BIQ5-F1
#
_cell.length_a   1.000
_cell.length_b   1.000
_cell.length_c   1.000
_cell.angle_alpha   90.00
_cell.angle_beta   90.00
_cell.angle_gamma   90.00
#
_symmetry.space_group_name_H-M   'P 1'
#
loop_
_entity.id
_entity.type
_entity.pdbx_description
1 polymer ?
#
loop_
_entity_poly.entity_id
_entity_poly.type
_entity_poly.pdbx_seq_one_letter_code
_entity_poly.pdbx_strand_id
1 'polypeptide(L)'
;MGVCVATAACLYLPQLAQLVGRRALVVTLHQWAGLLLPVPVLAALVSRAFRADLGRLNRFGPHDRVWLRAALRRDRRPASRPAGKFNAGQKLYAAWIAGATLVMLGTGLLMWFTHLTPLVWRTAATFVHDWLALTVGIVLAGHIGMALADPEARRGLRTGSVGREWAEREHPLWRP
;
A
#
# COMPACT_ATOMS: atom_id res chain seq x y z
N MET A 1 -8.84 -0.59 -0.45
CA MET A 1 -7.98 -0.31 0.71
C MET A 1 -8.65 0.63 1.70
N GLY A 2 -9.04 1.85 1.29
CA GLY A 2 -9.68 2.82 2.20
C GLY A 2 -10.89 2.28 2.96
N VAL A 3 -11.78 1.53 2.29
CA VAL A 3 -12.93 0.87 2.95
C VAL A 3 -12.48 -0.13 4.02
N CYS A 4 -11.47 -0.96 3.74
CA CYS A 4 -10.93 -1.92 4.71
C CYS A 4 -10.37 -1.21 5.95
N VAL A 5 -9.62 -0.12 5.75
CA VAL A 5 -9.03 0.67 6.85
C VAL A 5 -10.11 1.36 7.69
N ALA A 6 -11.09 1.99 7.04
CA ALA A 6 -12.17 2.68 7.74
C ALA A 6 -13.04 1.71 8.55
N THR A 7 -13.40 0.57 7.95
CA THR A 7 -14.18 -0.46 8.66
C THR A 7 -13.36 -1.12 9.77
N ALA A 8 -12.07 -1.40 9.56
CA ALA A 8 -11.18 -1.91 10.62
C ALA A 8 -11.10 -0.94 11.82
N ALA A 9 -10.96 0.36 11.56
CA ALA A 9 -10.96 1.37 12.61
C ALA A 9 -12.26 1.35 13.42
N CYS A 10 -13.41 1.21 12.76
CA CYS A 10 -14.71 1.08 13.42
C CYS A 10 -14.89 -0.24 14.18
N LEU A 11 -14.17 -1.30 13.81
CA LEU A 11 -14.22 -2.60 14.50
C LEU A 11 -13.27 -2.66 15.70
N TYR A 12 -12.18 -1.90 15.67
CA TYR A 12 -11.13 -1.93 16.69
C TYR A 12 -11.24 -0.82 17.73
N LEU A 13 -11.74 0.38 17.35
CA LEU A 13 -11.88 1.52 18.26
C LEU A 13 -13.31 1.59 18.82
N PRO A 14 -13.52 1.40 20.14
CA PRO A 14 -14.86 1.35 20.74
C PRO A 14 -15.70 2.60 20.47
N GLN A 15 -15.08 3.78 20.47
CA GLN A 15 -15.76 5.06 20.26
C GLN A 15 -16.35 5.15 18.85
N LEU A 16 -15.59 4.69 17.84
CA LEU A 16 -16.08 4.62 16.46
C LEU A 16 -17.15 3.54 16.30
N ALA A 17 -16.97 2.39 16.96
CA ALA A 17 -17.95 1.30 16.94
C ALA A 17 -19.32 1.76 17.46
N GLN A 18 -19.33 2.49 18.58
CA GLN A 18 -20.53 3.06 19.18
C GLN A 18 -21.18 4.12 18.29
N LEU A 19 -20.38 5.01 17.69
CA LEU A 19 -20.88 6.06 16.80
C LEU A 19 -21.57 5.49 15.55
N VAL A 20 -20.99 4.44 14.96
CA VAL A 20 -21.56 3.81 13.75
C VAL A 20 -22.75 2.92 14.09
N GLY A 21 -22.72 2.20 15.23
CA GLY A 21 -23.85 1.43 15.76
C GLY A 21 -24.31 0.22 14.93
N ARG A 22 -23.69 -0.04 13.76
CA ARG A 22 -24.09 -1.10 12.81
C ARG A 22 -23.01 -2.16 12.61
N ARG A 23 -22.56 -2.79 13.69
CA ARG A 23 -21.41 -3.72 13.67
C ARG A 23 -21.53 -4.83 12.61
N ALA A 24 -22.70 -5.46 12.47
CA ALA A 24 -22.91 -6.52 11.48
C ALA A 24 -22.64 -6.03 10.05
N LEU A 25 -23.19 -4.88 9.67
CA LEU A 25 -22.95 -4.26 8.37
C LEU A 25 -21.46 -3.92 8.16
N VAL A 26 -20.81 -3.34 9.18
CA VAL A 26 -19.38 -2.98 9.10
C VAL A 26 -18.51 -4.22 8.89
N VAL A 27 -18.79 -5.32 9.60
CA VAL A 27 -18.10 -6.60 9.39
C VAL A 27 -18.31 -7.11 7.97
N THR A 28 -19.54 -7.11 7.47
CA THR A 28 -19.84 -7.55 6.10
C THR A 28 -19.09 -6.69 5.07
N LEU A 29 -19.10 -5.37 5.22
CA LEU A 29 -18.36 -4.46 4.34
C LEU A 29 -16.86 -4.71 4.41
N HIS A 30 -16.31 -4.92 5.61
CA HIS A 30 -14.88 -5.22 5.79
C HIS A 30 -14.47 -6.50 5.05
N GLN A 31 -15.25 -7.57 5.24
CA GLN A 31 -15.03 -8.88 4.63
C GLN A 31 -15.04 -8.80 3.09
N TRP A 32 -16.10 -8.24 2.51
CA TRP A 32 -16.22 -8.11 1.05
C TRP A 32 -15.19 -7.14 0.47
N ALA A 33 -14.92 -6.01 1.13
CA ALA A 33 -13.88 -5.09 0.68
C ALA A 33 -12.49 -5.71 0.72
N GLY A 34 -12.19 -6.54 1.73
CA GLY A 34 -10.94 -7.30 1.84
C GLY A 34 -10.81 -8.34 0.73
N LEU A 35 -11.86 -9.11 0.47
CA LEU A 35 -11.89 -10.11 -0.60
C LEU A 35 -11.71 -9.48 -2.00
N LEU A 36 -12.35 -8.34 -2.24
CA LEU A 36 -12.29 -7.62 -3.52
C LEU A 36 -11.02 -6.77 -3.68
N LEU A 37 -10.23 -6.60 -2.62
CA LEU A 37 -9.05 -5.73 -2.62
C LEU A 37 -8.03 -6.06 -3.73
N PRO A 38 -7.73 -7.35 -4.05
CA PRO A 38 -6.78 -7.68 -5.13
C PRO A 38 -7.35 -7.51 -6.54
N VAL A 39 -8.68 -7.42 -6.70
CA VAL A 39 -9.35 -7.46 -8.01
C VAL A 39 -8.85 -6.38 -8.97
N PRO A 40 -8.69 -5.10 -8.57
CA PRO A 40 -8.18 -4.07 -9.48
C PRO A 40 -6.77 -4.36 -10.00
N VAL A 41 -5.90 -4.93 -9.15
CA VAL A 41 -4.54 -5.32 -9.55
C VAL A 41 -4.60 -6.47 -10.56
N LEU A 42 -5.41 -7.49 -10.29
CA LEU A 42 -5.61 -8.63 -11.19
C LEU A 42 -6.18 -8.18 -12.55
N ALA A 43 -7.16 -7.28 -12.56
CA ALA A 43 -7.70 -6.69 -13.78
C ALA A 43 -6.62 -5.89 -14.54
N ALA A 44 -5.82 -5.10 -13.83
CA ALA A 44 -4.75 -4.31 -14.43
C ALA A 44 -3.64 -5.16 -15.07
N LEU A 45 -3.46 -6.43 -14.66
CA LEU A 45 -2.49 -7.34 -15.27
C LEU A 45 -2.75 -7.60 -16.76
N VAL A 46 -3.95 -7.34 -17.28
CA VAL A 46 -4.24 -7.40 -18.72
C VAL A 46 -3.42 -6.36 -19.50
N SER A 47 -3.13 -5.21 -18.88
CA SER A 47 -2.36 -4.12 -19.50
C SER A 47 -0.86 -4.42 -19.58
N ARG A 48 -0.30 -4.36 -20.79
CA ARG A 48 1.16 -4.46 -21.01
C ARG A 48 1.94 -3.38 -20.25
N ALA A 49 1.41 -2.16 -20.22
CA ALA A 49 2.03 -1.04 -19.52
C ALA A 49 2.11 -1.30 -18.01
N PHE A 50 1.03 -1.81 -17.41
CA PHE A 50 1.00 -2.16 -15.99
C PHE A 50 1.98 -3.29 -15.66
N ARG A 51 2.05 -4.34 -16.49
CA ARG A 51 3.03 -5.42 -16.29
C ARG A 51 4.48 -4.91 -16.38
N ALA A 52 4.78 -3.99 -17.30
CA ALA A 52 6.09 -3.36 -17.38
C ALA A 52 6.41 -2.52 -16.13
N ASP A 53 5.42 -1.81 -15.59
CA ASP A 53 5.56 -1.07 -14.32
C ASP A 53 5.78 -1.99 -13.12
N LEU A 54 5.07 -3.11 -13.03
CA LEU A 54 5.32 -4.13 -12.01
C LEU A 54 6.75 -4.68 -12.11
N GLY A 55 7.24 -4.93 -13.33
CA GLY A 55 8.62 -5.34 -13.56
C GLY A 55 9.64 -4.31 -13.06
N ARG A 56 9.37 -3.02 -13.27
CA ARG A 56 10.22 -1.92 -12.76
C ARG A 56 10.15 -1.80 -11.23
N LEU A 57 8.98 -1.98 -10.64
CA LEU A 57 8.78 -1.96 -9.19
C LEU A 57 9.52 -3.12 -8.50
N ASN A 58 9.50 -4.31 -9.11
CA ASN A 58 10.12 -5.51 -8.55
C ASN A 58 11.63 -5.63 -8.82
N ARG A 59 12.22 -4.68 -9.55
CA ARG A 59 13.66 -4.70 -9.90
C ARG A 59 14.41 -3.59 -9.17
N PHE A 60 15.16 -4.00 -8.15
CA PHE A 60 16.12 -3.15 -7.47
C PHE A 60 17.45 -3.11 -8.23
N GLY A 61 18.00 -1.92 -8.44
CA GLY A 61 19.29 -1.68 -9.06
C GLY A 61 20.28 -0.99 -8.11
N PRO A 62 21.53 -0.75 -8.55
CA PRO A 62 22.55 -0.08 -7.72
C PRO A 62 22.15 1.31 -7.22
N HIS A 63 21.42 2.08 -8.04
CA HIS A 63 20.93 3.42 -7.69
C HIS A 63 19.93 3.38 -6.51
N ASP A 64 19.13 2.31 -6.37
CA ASP A 64 18.19 2.18 -5.26
C ASP A 64 18.92 2.08 -3.92
N ARG A 65 20.09 1.43 -3.88
CA ARG A 65 20.91 1.37 -2.66
C ARG A 65 21.46 2.75 -2.27
N VAL A 66 21.83 3.57 -3.24
CA VAL A 66 22.27 4.96 -3.00
C VAL A 66 21.10 5.78 -2.46
N TRP A 67 19.93 5.67 -3.10
CA TRP A 67 18.71 6.33 -2.67
C TRP A 67 18.33 5.97 -1.23
N LEU A 68 18.33 4.68 -0.89
CA LEU A 68 17.99 4.21 0.47
C LEU A 68 19.00 4.71 1.51
N ARG A 69 20.30 4.70 1.20
CA ARG A 69 21.32 5.26 2.10
C ARG A 69 21.11 6.76 2.33
N ALA A 70 20.81 7.52 1.27
CA ALA A 70 20.51 8.95 1.39
C ALA A 70 19.24 9.18 2.22
N ALA A 71 18.19 8.39 2.02
CA ALA A 71 16.96 8.45 2.80
C ALA A 71 17.21 8.16 4.30
N LEU A 72 17.98 7.11 4.62
CA LEU A 72 18.36 6.76 6.00
C LEU A 72 19.19 7.86 6.66
N ARG A 73 20.08 8.53 5.91
CA ARG A 73 20.86 9.68 6.38
C ARG A 73 20.09 10.99 6.39
N ARG A 74 18.80 10.97 6.02
CA ARG A 74 17.93 12.15 5.86
C ARG A 74 18.48 13.20 4.89
N ASP A 75 19.34 12.80 3.95
CA ASP A 75 19.82 13.68 2.88
C ASP A 75 18.71 13.87 1.85
N ARG A 76 18.22 15.11 1.72
CA ARG A 76 17.11 15.49 0.84
C ARG A 76 17.57 16.11 -0.48
N ARG A 77 18.88 16.24 -0.73
CA ARG A 77 19.37 16.81 -1.97
C ARG A 77 18.95 15.92 -3.16
N PRO A 78 18.38 16.48 -4.24
CA PRO A 78 17.97 15.70 -5.42
C PRO A 78 19.12 14.86 -6.00
N ALA A 79 20.33 15.42 -6.05
CA ALA A 79 21.53 14.74 -6.52
C ALA A 79 21.90 13.48 -5.71
N SER A 80 21.53 13.43 -4.43
CA SER A 80 21.80 12.26 -3.56
C SER A 80 20.76 11.16 -3.70
N ARG A 81 19.67 11.38 -4.44
CA ARG A 81 18.50 10.49 -4.54
C ARG A 81 18.22 10.10 -6.00
N PRO A 82 19.13 9.35 -6.65
CA PRO A 82 18.89 8.89 -8.02
C PRO A 82 17.67 7.95 -8.07
N ALA A 83 16.77 8.19 -9.02
CA ALA A 83 15.55 7.40 -9.21
C ALA A 83 15.25 7.20 -10.69
N GLY A 84 14.86 5.96 -11.05
CA GLY A 84 14.20 5.68 -12.33
C GLY A 84 12.73 6.10 -12.28
N LYS A 85 11.86 5.49 -13.09
CA LYS A 85 10.40 5.78 -13.06
C LYS A 85 9.79 5.68 -11.65
N PHE A 86 10.29 4.73 -10.85
CA PHE A 86 9.97 4.61 -9.43
C PHE A 86 11.25 4.71 -8.61
N ASN A 87 11.22 5.49 -7.52
CA ASN A 87 12.32 5.57 -6.57
C ASN A 87 12.32 4.35 -5.63
N ALA A 88 13.42 4.12 -4.91
CA ALA A 88 13.56 2.94 -4.06
C ALA A 88 12.52 2.87 -2.92
N GLY A 89 12.08 4.03 -2.39
CA GLY A 89 11.01 4.10 -1.40
C GLY A 89 9.66 3.65 -1.95
N GLN A 90 9.31 4.06 -3.17
CA GLN A 90 8.11 3.61 -3.87
C GLN A 90 8.15 2.10 -4.16
N LYS A 91 9.31 1.57 -4.57
CA LYS A 91 9.51 0.13 -4.78
C LYS A 91 9.31 -0.66 -3.49
N LEU A 92 9.96 -0.21 -2.41
CA LEU A 92 9.84 -0.84 -1.09
C LEU A 92 8.40 -0.80 -0.57
N TYR A 93 7.75 0.36 -0.66
CA TYR A 93 6.35 0.52 -0.28
C TYR A 93 5.45 -0.41 -1.10
N ALA A 94 5.61 -0.47 -2.43
CA ALA A 94 4.83 -1.32 -3.30
C ALA A 94 5.00 -2.81 -2.98
N ALA A 95 6.23 -3.28 -2.78
CA ALA A 95 6.50 -4.67 -2.42
C ALA A 95 5.93 -5.01 -1.04
N TRP A 96 6.14 -4.14 -0.05
CA TRP A 96 5.66 -4.35 1.31
C TRP A 96 4.13 -4.34 1.39
N ILE A 97 3.45 -3.35 0.77
CA ILE A 97 1.99 -3.26 0.83
C ILE A 97 1.32 -4.40 0.05
N ALA A 98 1.93 -4.87 -1.04
CA ALA A 98 1.45 -6.03 -1.77
C ALA A 98 1.55 -7.30 -0.91
N GLY A 99 2.71 -7.56 -0.28
CA GLY A 99 2.88 -8.67 0.64
C GLY A 99 1.95 -8.60 1.84
N ALA A 100 1.83 -7.41 2.47
CA ALA A 100 0.91 -7.18 3.57
C ALA A 100 -0.54 -7.45 3.16
N THR A 101 -0.96 -7.02 1.96
CA THR A 101 -2.31 -7.28 1.45
C THR A 101 -2.59 -8.77 1.33
N LEU A 102 -1.63 -9.57 0.85
CA LEU A 102 -1.78 -11.03 0.75
C LEU A 102 -1.89 -11.69 2.13
N VAL A 103 -1.07 -11.26 3.10
CA VAL A 103 -1.15 -11.75 4.48
C VAL A 103 -2.50 -11.37 5.11
N MET A 104 -2.93 -10.12 4.95
CA MET A 104 -4.23 -9.62 5.44
C MET A 104 -5.41 -10.39 4.85
N LEU A 105 -5.36 -10.69 3.55
CA LEU A 105 -6.38 -11.52 2.90
C LEU A 105 -6.37 -12.93 3.48
N GLY A 106 -5.20 -13.55 3.61
CA GLY A 106 -5.07 -14.90 4.17
C GLY A 106 -5.60 -14.99 5.60
N THR A 107 -5.15 -14.10 6.49
CA THR A 107 -5.62 -14.08 7.89
C THR A 107 -7.10 -13.70 7.99
N GLY A 108 -7.59 -12.78 7.15
CA GLY A 108 -9.01 -12.44 7.08
C GLY A 108 -9.89 -13.62 6.65
N LEU A 109 -9.45 -14.41 5.68
CA LEU A 109 -10.15 -15.64 5.26
C LEU A 109 -10.18 -16.70 6.37
N LEU A 110 -9.06 -16.89 7.09
CA LEU A 110 -9.00 -17.80 8.25
C LEU A 110 -9.97 -17.39 9.36
N MET A 111 -10.09 -16.09 9.62
CA MET A 111 -11.02 -15.53 10.60
C MET A 111 -12.48 -15.60 10.14
N TRP A 112 -12.75 -15.45 8.84
CA TRP A 112 -14.10 -15.49 8.28
C TRP A 112 -14.64 -16.92 8.21
N PHE A 113 -13.87 -17.86 7.65
CA PHE A 113 -14.28 -19.25 7.47
C PHE A 113 -13.91 -20.11 8.68
N THR A 114 -14.56 -19.82 9.80
CA THR A 114 -14.26 -20.40 11.11
C THR A 114 -14.38 -21.91 11.21
N HIS A 115 -15.18 -22.55 10.35
CA HIS A 115 -15.39 -23.99 10.31
C HIS A 115 -14.27 -24.75 9.57
N LEU A 116 -13.44 -24.03 8.81
CA LEU A 116 -12.36 -24.65 8.02
C LEU A 116 -11.06 -24.81 8.81
N THR A 117 -10.91 -24.13 9.96
CA THR A 117 -9.61 -24.05 10.65
C THR A 117 -9.70 -24.23 12.17
N PRO A 118 -8.69 -24.86 12.81
CA PRO A 118 -8.63 -24.99 14.26
C PRO A 118 -8.59 -23.64 14.99
N LEU A 119 -9.01 -23.61 16.25
CA LEU A 119 -8.99 -22.40 17.08
C LEU A 119 -7.61 -21.74 17.14
N VAL A 120 -6.54 -22.52 17.30
CA VAL A 120 -5.16 -22.01 17.38
C VAL A 120 -4.77 -21.20 16.13
N TRP A 121 -5.19 -21.63 14.94
CA TRP A 121 -4.89 -20.92 13.69
C TRP A 121 -5.65 -19.60 13.60
N ARG A 122 -6.91 -19.60 14.04
CA ARG A 122 -7.74 -18.39 14.07
C ARG A 122 -7.20 -17.36 15.07
N THR A 123 -6.77 -17.80 16.24
CA THR A 123 -6.15 -16.91 17.23
C THR A 123 -4.85 -16.30 16.70
N ALA A 124 -3.98 -17.12 16.08
CA ALA A 124 -2.77 -16.62 15.44
C ALA A 124 -3.09 -15.65 14.28
N ALA A 125 -4.11 -15.97 13.47
CA ALA A 125 -4.56 -15.12 12.38
C ALA A 125 -5.06 -13.76 12.88
N THR A 126 -5.89 -13.72 13.92
CA THR A 126 -6.35 -12.46 14.55
C THR A 126 -5.17 -11.63 15.02
N PHE A 127 -4.22 -12.23 15.75
CA PHE A 127 -3.03 -11.51 16.23
C PHE A 127 -2.22 -10.89 15.08
N VAL A 128 -1.94 -11.67 14.04
CA VAL A 128 -1.18 -11.19 12.87
C VAL A 128 -1.99 -10.12 12.11
N HIS A 129 -3.29 -10.33 11.92
CA HIS A 129 -4.18 -9.42 11.20
C HIS A 129 -4.25 -8.05 11.89
N ASP A 130 -4.43 -8.01 13.21
CA ASP A 130 -4.59 -6.76 13.95
C ASP A 130 -3.30 -5.92 13.96
N TRP A 131 -2.15 -6.54 14.24
CA TRP A 131 -0.86 -5.84 14.23
C TRP A 131 -0.46 -5.37 12.82
N LEU A 132 -0.73 -6.20 11.81
CA LEU A 132 -0.46 -5.83 10.43
C LEU A 132 -1.42 -4.73 9.97
N ALA A 133 -2.71 -4.77 10.35
CA ALA A 133 -3.68 -3.71 10.06
C ALA A 133 -3.23 -2.35 10.62
N LEU A 134 -2.75 -2.33 11.87
CA LEU A 134 -2.21 -1.13 12.50
C LEU A 134 -1.01 -0.59 11.71
N THR A 135 -0.07 -1.48 11.35
CA THR A 135 1.13 -1.10 10.60
C THR A 135 0.75 -0.58 9.21
N VAL A 136 -0.19 -1.22 8.51
CA VAL A 136 -0.73 -0.76 7.22
C VAL A 136 -1.35 0.62 7.37
N GLY A 137 -2.14 0.87 8.42
CA GLY A 137 -2.72 2.18 8.70
C GLY A 137 -1.66 3.28 8.82
N ILE A 138 -0.62 3.05 9.63
CA ILE A 138 0.48 4.01 9.85
C ILE A 138 1.26 4.27 8.55
N VAL A 139 1.69 3.22 7.86
CA VAL A 139 2.51 3.34 6.64
C VAL A 139 1.70 3.98 5.51
N LEU A 140 0.42 3.61 5.36
CA LEU A 140 -0.47 4.21 4.38
C LEU A 140 -0.71 5.71 4.67
N ALA A 141 -0.91 6.10 5.93
CA ALA A 141 -1.05 7.50 6.31
C ALA A 141 0.22 8.30 5.97
N GLY A 142 1.41 7.76 6.25
CA GLY A 142 2.68 8.37 5.85
C GLY A 142 2.83 8.50 4.33
N HIS A 143 2.43 7.47 3.57
CA HIS A 143 2.45 7.50 2.10
C HIS A 143 1.50 8.56 1.53
N ILE A 144 0.29 8.66 2.06
CA ILE A 144 -0.68 9.70 1.69
C ILE A 144 -0.13 11.08 2.04
N GLY A 145 0.46 11.25 3.22
CA GLY A 145 1.11 12.52 3.62
C GLY A 145 2.20 12.97 2.65
N MET A 146 3.05 12.04 2.19
CA MET A 146 4.07 12.33 1.17
C MET A 146 3.44 12.73 -0.17
N ALA A 147 2.40 12.02 -0.63
CA ALA A 147 1.69 12.38 -1.86
C ALA A 147 0.99 13.74 -1.73
N LEU A 148 0.47 14.08 -0.54
CA LEU A 148 -0.16 15.37 -0.29
C LEU A 148 0.84 16.55 -0.28
N ALA A 149 2.12 16.29 -0.02
CA ALA A 149 3.17 17.29 -0.08
C ALA A 149 3.65 17.59 -1.52
N ASP A 150 3.29 16.77 -2.50
CA ASP A 150 3.69 16.93 -3.91
C ASP A 150 2.46 17.15 -4.82
N PRO A 151 2.11 18.41 -5.17
CA PRO A 151 1.01 18.72 -6.08
C PRO A 151 1.12 18.09 -7.46
N GLU A 152 2.33 18.02 -8.02
CA GLU A 152 2.55 17.52 -9.38
C GLU A 152 2.43 16.00 -9.42
N ALA A 153 2.92 15.29 -8.39
CA ALA A 153 2.66 13.85 -8.25
C ALA A 153 1.15 13.54 -8.20
N ARG A 154 0.36 14.33 -7.45
CA ARG A 154 -1.10 14.17 -7.40
C ARG A 154 -1.78 14.47 -8.72
N ARG A 155 -1.30 15.48 -9.46
CA ARG A 155 -1.76 15.77 -10.82
C ARG A 155 -1.46 14.60 -11.75
N GLY A 156 -0.28 14.01 -11.64
CA GLY A 156 0.12 12.79 -12.35
C GLY A 156 -0.82 11.61 -12.08
N LEU A 157 -1.18 11.38 -10.81
CA LEU A 157 -2.12 10.31 -10.45
C LEU A 157 -3.52 10.49 -11.04
N ARG A 158 -3.99 11.73 -11.21
CA ARG A 158 -5.33 12.02 -11.77
C ARG A 158 -5.37 12.08 -13.29
N THR A 159 -4.31 12.60 -13.90
CA THR A 159 -4.28 12.91 -15.34
C THR A 159 -3.44 11.94 -16.16
N GLY A 160 -2.59 11.15 -15.51
CA GLY A 160 -1.62 10.27 -16.16
C GLY A 160 -0.37 11.00 -16.70
N SER A 161 -0.23 12.30 -16.48
CA SER A 161 0.89 13.11 -17.00
C SER A 161 1.52 13.99 -15.94
N VAL A 162 2.83 14.18 -16.04
CA VAL A 162 3.63 15.08 -15.18
C VAL A 162 4.47 16.00 -16.06
N GLY A 163 4.77 17.20 -15.55
CA GLY A 163 5.69 18.13 -16.20
C GLY A 163 7.09 17.53 -16.36
N ARG A 164 7.74 17.85 -17.48
CA ARG A 164 9.11 17.39 -17.79
C ARG A 164 10.10 17.79 -16.70
N GLU A 165 10.04 19.02 -16.21
CA GLU A 165 10.94 19.53 -15.16
C GLU A 165 10.80 18.73 -13.85
N TRP A 166 9.57 18.35 -13.48
CA TRP A 166 9.33 17.51 -12.32
C TRP A 166 9.92 16.11 -12.52
N ALA A 167 9.73 15.52 -13.72
CA ALA A 167 10.27 14.21 -14.05
C ALA A 167 11.81 14.20 -14.01
N GLU A 168 12.46 15.22 -14.56
CA GLU A 168 13.93 15.34 -14.58
C GLU A 168 14.51 15.52 -13.17
N ARG A 169 13.81 16.26 -12.30
CA ARG A 169 14.25 16.50 -10.91
C ARG A 169 14.02 15.31 -9.98
N GLU A 170 12.81 14.75 -9.98
CA GLU A 170 12.41 13.69 -9.05
C GLU A 170 12.81 12.28 -9.54
N HIS A 171 12.92 12.12 -10.86
CA HIS A 171 13.17 10.85 -11.52
C HIS A 171 14.27 10.96 -12.61
N PRO A 172 15.48 11.43 -12.27
CA PRO A 172 16.53 11.76 -13.26
C PRO A 172 17.01 10.58 -14.10
N LEU A 173 16.79 9.34 -13.67
CA LEU A 173 17.14 8.13 -14.43
C LEU A 173 15.95 7.57 -15.22
N TRP A 174 14.78 8.21 -15.16
CA TRP A 174 13.62 7.79 -15.94
C TRP A 174 13.79 8.21 -17.40
N ARG A 175 13.87 7.21 -18.28
CA ARG A 175 13.81 7.39 -19.72
C ARG A 175 12.36 7.13 -20.17
N PRO A 176 11.67 8.14 -20.74
CA PRO A 176 10.29 8.00 -21.25
C PRO A 176 10.15 6.91 -22.30
#